data_AF-A0A6G3R9V7-F1
#
_entry.id   AF-A0A6G3R9V7-F1
#
_cell.length_a   1.000
_cell.length_b   1.000
_cell.length_c   1.000
_cell.angle_alpha   90.00
_cell.angle_beta   90.00
_cell.angle_gamma   90.00
#
_symmetry.space_group_name_H-M   'P 1'
#
loop_
_entity.id
_entity.type
_entity.pdbx_description
1 polymer ?
#
loop_
_entity_poly.entity_id
_entity_poly.type
_entity_poly.pdbx_seq_one_letter_code
_entity_poly.pdbx_strand_id
1 'polypeptide(L)'
;MTDTALCGRPTGRGDDAPHPSQAAMTRVPLQRLAPIVMHGELDVRTANELRPDLLRALTHSQDGLDLDLGALTFCDCSGVNLLLALHQ
;
A
#
# COMPACT_ATOMS: atom_id res chain seq x y z
N MET A 1 50.95 29.44 3.82
CA MET A 1 50.16 28.20 3.99
C MET A 1 48.73 28.55 3.59
N THR A 2 48.52 28.62 2.28
CA THR A 2 47.24 28.92 1.63
C THR A 2 46.51 27.60 1.45
N ASP A 3 45.37 27.42 2.12
CA ASP A 3 44.45 26.35 1.76
C ASP A 3 43.20 26.98 1.14
N THR A 4 43.02 26.61 -0.12
CA THR A 4 42.12 27.16 -1.11
C THR A 4 40.79 26.44 -0.98
N ALA A 5 39.70 27.22 -0.96
CA ALA A 5 38.35 26.71 -1.09
C ALA A 5 38.22 25.72 -2.26
N LEU A 6 37.74 24.50 -1.96
CA LEU A 6 37.17 23.61 -2.97
C LEU A 6 35.71 23.33 -2.61
N CYS A 7 34.84 24.26 -2.98
CA CYS A 7 33.44 23.94 -3.22
C CYS A 7 33.40 22.88 -4.32
N GLY A 8 33.13 21.64 -3.95
CA GLY A 8 32.77 20.59 -4.90
C GLY A 8 31.54 21.02 -5.67
N ARG A 9 31.69 21.20 -6.99
CA ARG A 9 30.57 21.44 -7.91
C ARG A 9 29.77 20.13 -8.03
N PRO A 10 28.44 20.12 -7.84
CA PRO A 10 27.64 19.00 -8.30
C PRO A 10 27.58 19.04 -9.83
N THR A 11 28.47 18.29 -10.50
CA THR A 11 28.30 17.91 -11.90
C THR A 11 27.36 16.72 -11.95
N GLY A 12 26.07 17.00 -11.85
CA GLY A 12 25.00 16.07 -12.16
C GLY A 12 23.97 16.83 -12.97
N ARG A 13 24.12 16.81 -14.31
CA ARG A 13 23.11 17.28 -15.23
C ARG A 13 21.93 16.33 -15.12
N GLY A 14 21.03 16.60 -14.19
CA GLY A 14 19.72 15.97 -14.16
C GLY A 14 18.97 16.41 -15.40
N ASP A 15 18.82 15.51 -16.36
CA ASP A 15 17.74 15.60 -17.33
C ASP A 15 16.44 15.43 -16.54
N ASP A 16 16.00 16.53 -15.94
CA ASP A 16 14.76 16.67 -15.16
C ASP A 16 13.59 16.80 -16.15
N ALA A 17 13.49 15.82 -17.06
CA ALA A 17 12.32 15.69 -17.89
C ALA A 17 11.15 15.37 -16.95
N PRO A 18 10.10 16.20 -16.87
CA PRO A 18 8.94 15.89 -16.06
C PRO A 18 8.37 14.55 -16.55
N HIS A 19 8.53 13.50 -15.76
CA HIS A 19 7.83 12.26 -15.98
C HIS A 19 6.33 12.60 -15.93
N PRO A 20 5.57 12.44 -17.04
CA PRO A 20 4.15 12.72 -16.99
C PRO A 20 3.53 11.71 -16.04
N SER A 21 3.03 12.16 -14.88
CA SER A 21 2.26 11.32 -13.98
C SER A 21 0.99 10.91 -14.72
N GLN A 22 0.96 9.70 -15.29
CA GLN A 22 -0.17 9.16 -16.05
C GLN A 22 -1.30 8.64 -15.13
N ALA A 23 -1.44 9.18 -13.93
CA ALA A 23 -2.48 8.74 -13.01
C ALA A 23 -3.83 9.33 -13.44
N ALA A 24 -4.69 8.49 -14.02
CA ALA A 24 -6.09 8.80 -14.26
C ALA A 24 -6.97 8.10 -13.22
N MET A 25 -7.94 8.81 -12.66
CA MET A 25 -8.90 8.27 -11.70
C MET A 25 -10.28 8.17 -12.34
N THR A 26 -10.84 6.97 -12.41
CA THR A 26 -12.25 6.74 -12.77
C THR A 26 -13.00 6.32 -11.52
N ARG A 27 -14.06 7.05 -11.18
CA ARG A 27 -14.95 6.65 -10.07
C ARG A 27 -15.89 5.56 -10.59
N VAL A 28 -15.77 4.36 -10.03
CA VAL A 28 -16.74 3.29 -10.22
C VAL A 28 -17.68 3.25 -9.01
N PRO A 29 -19.00 3.04 -9.20
CA PRO A 29 -19.91 2.85 -8.07
C PRO A 29 -19.52 1.58 -7.31
N LEU A 30 -19.33 1.70 -5.99
CA LEU A 30 -19.05 0.55 -5.13
C LEU A 30 -20.32 -0.31 -5.00
N GLN A 31 -20.22 -1.57 -5.43
CA GLN A 31 -21.13 -2.62 -4.98
C GLN A 31 -21.03 -2.69 -3.45
N ARG A 32 -22.15 -2.58 -2.73
CA ARG A 32 -22.13 -2.67 -1.26
C ARG A 32 -22.09 -4.13 -0.85
N LEU A 33 -20.91 -4.62 -0.52
CA LEU A 33 -20.76 -5.87 0.21
C LEU A 33 -20.99 -5.63 1.70
N ALA A 34 -21.29 -6.69 2.45
CA ALA A 34 -21.28 -6.60 3.90
C ALA A 34 -19.81 -6.51 4.37
N PRO A 35 -19.43 -5.47 5.14
CA PRO A 35 -18.04 -5.28 5.53
C PRO A 35 -17.61 -6.32 6.56
N ILE A 36 -16.39 -6.83 6.40
CA ILE A 36 -15.68 -7.60 7.41
C ILE A 36 -14.89 -6.61 8.25
N VAL A 37 -15.32 -6.42 9.50
CA VAL A 37 -14.67 -5.47 10.42
C VAL A 37 -13.41 -6.09 11.01
N MET A 38 -12.28 -5.42 10.80
CA MET A 38 -10.98 -5.82 11.31
C MET A 38 -10.67 -5.02 12.59
N HIS A 39 -10.35 -5.72 13.67
CA HIS A 39 -10.08 -5.13 14.97
C HIS A 39 -8.63 -5.37 15.41
N GLY A 40 -8.07 -4.42 16.15
CA GLY A 40 -6.75 -4.55 16.76
C GLY A 40 -5.62 -4.13 15.82
N GLU A 41 -4.61 -4.98 15.65
CA GLU A 41 -3.39 -4.61 14.92
C GLU A 41 -3.20 -5.50 13.69
N LEU A 42 -2.64 -4.91 12.64
CA LEU A 42 -2.23 -5.60 11.43
C LEU A 42 -0.70 -5.48 11.26
N ASP A 43 0.00 -6.38 11.93
CA ASP A 43 1.45 -6.52 11.96
C ASP A 43 1.92 -7.79 11.20
N VAL A 44 3.23 -8.05 11.20
CA VAL A 44 3.79 -9.27 10.59
C VAL A 44 3.19 -10.59 11.13
N ARG A 45 2.81 -10.66 12.42
CA ARG A 45 2.26 -11.91 12.99
C ARG A 45 0.82 -12.12 12.55
N THR A 46 -0.02 -11.12 12.81
CA THR A 46 -1.44 -11.12 12.50
C THR A 46 -1.69 -11.20 10.99
N ALA A 47 -0.87 -10.54 10.16
CA ALA A 47 -0.96 -10.66 8.71
C ALA A 47 -0.69 -12.11 8.23
N ASN A 48 0.28 -12.80 8.84
CA ASN A 48 0.54 -14.20 8.52
C ASN A 48 -0.58 -15.14 9.00
N GLU A 49 -1.17 -14.87 10.17
CA GLU A 49 -2.30 -15.62 10.72
C GLU A 49 -3.56 -15.46 9.85
N LEU A 50 -3.86 -14.24 9.38
CA LEU A 50 -5.08 -13.91 8.64
C LEU A 50 -5.01 -14.23 7.13
N ARG A 51 -3.80 -14.23 6.54
CA ARG A 51 -3.59 -14.46 5.10
C ARG A 51 -4.33 -15.67 4.52
N PRO A 52 -4.22 -16.90 5.08
CA PRO A 52 -4.86 -18.06 4.47
C PRO A 52 -6.39 -17.96 4.45
N ASP A 53 -6.99 -17.39 5.50
CA ASP A 53 -8.44 -17.28 5.61
C ASP A 53 -8.99 -16.16 4.70
N LEU A 54 -8.31 -15.02 4.62
CA LEU A 54 -8.69 -13.94 3.70
C LEU A 54 -8.54 -14.36 2.23
N LEU A 55 -7.47 -15.08 1.87
CA LEU A 55 -7.32 -15.62 0.52
C LEU A 55 -8.41 -16.64 0.18
N ARG A 56 -8.76 -17.51 1.15
CA ARG A 56 -9.87 -18.47 0.97
C ARG A 56 -11.19 -17.73 0.77
N ALA A 57 -11.50 -16.75 1.62
CA ALA A 57 -12.72 -15.95 1.51
C ALA A 57 -12.79 -15.24 0.15
N LEU A 58 -11.69 -14.66 -0.31
CA LEU A 58 -11.59 -14.00 -1.61
C LEU A 58 -11.83 -14.99 -2.76
N THR A 59 -11.24 -16.19 -2.71
CA THR A 59 -11.43 -17.23 -3.74
C THR A 59 -12.88 -17.69 -3.87
N HIS A 60 -13.66 -17.62 -2.78
CA HIS A 60 -15.07 -18.00 -2.76
C HIS A 60 -16.02 -16.82 -2.99
N SER A 61 -15.50 -15.59 -3.12
CA SER A 61 -16.30 -14.40 -3.39
C SER A 61 -16.34 -14.09 -4.87
N GLN A 62 -17.53 -13.83 -5.40
CA GLN A 62 -17.71 -13.38 -6.79
C GLN A 62 -17.41 -11.87 -6.95
N ASP A 63 -17.64 -11.10 -5.89
CA ASP A 63 -17.64 -9.63 -5.94
C ASP A 63 -16.46 -9.00 -5.15
N GLY A 64 -15.58 -9.83 -4.58
CA GLY A 64 -14.44 -9.39 -3.76
C GLY A 64 -14.75 -9.36 -2.26
N LEU A 65 -13.90 -8.68 -1.48
CA LEU A 65 -14.08 -8.49 -0.04
C LEU A 65 -14.16 -7.00 0.27
N ASP A 66 -15.11 -6.61 1.11
CA ASP A 66 -15.16 -5.28 1.73
C ASP A 66 -14.58 -5.39 3.13
N LEU A 67 -13.40 -4.80 3.34
CA LEU A 67 -12.68 -4.84 4.61
C LEU A 67 -12.78 -3.48 5.28
N ASP A 68 -13.45 -3.43 6.43
CA ASP A 68 -13.47 -2.23 7.27
C ASP A 68 -12.27 -2.24 8.21
N LEU A 69 -11.34 -1.31 7.94
CA LEU A 69 -10.10 -1.14 8.68
C LEU A 69 -10.19 -0.03 9.74
N GLY A 70 -11.36 0.61 9.91
CA GLY A 70 -11.55 1.77 10.78
C GLY A 70 -11.36 1.47 12.27
N ALA A 71 -11.44 0.20 12.67
CA ALA A 71 -11.21 -0.26 14.04
C ALA A 71 -9.79 -0.81 14.30
N LEU A 72 -8.88 -0.67 13.33
CA LEU A 72 -7.47 -1.01 13.55
C LEU A 72 -6.76 0.09 14.36
N THR A 73 -6.01 -0.32 15.37
CA THR A 73 -5.15 0.55 16.17
C THR A 73 -3.75 0.69 15.58
N PHE A 74 -3.32 -0.26 14.74
CA PHE A 74 -2.01 -0.26 14.09
C PHE A 74 -2.02 -1.06 12.78
N CYS A 75 -1.22 -0.62 11.81
CA CYS A 75 -0.98 -1.34 10.55
C CYS A 75 0.44 -1.04 10.06
N ASP A 76 1.27 -2.09 9.92
CA ASP A 76 2.62 -1.96 9.37
C ASP A 76 2.71 -2.34 7.88
N CYS A 77 3.93 -2.35 7.34
CA CYS A 77 4.18 -2.74 5.96
C CYS A 77 3.74 -4.18 5.64
N SER A 78 3.79 -5.10 6.60
CA SER A 78 3.30 -6.46 6.42
C SER A 78 1.77 -6.48 6.26
N GLY A 79 1.05 -5.65 7.01
CA GLY A 79 -0.38 -5.45 6.84
C GLY A 79 -0.75 -4.89 5.46
N VAL A 80 -0.06 -3.84 5.01
CA VAL A 80 -0.27 -3.30 3.65
C VAL A 80 0.03 -4.33 2.57
N ASN A 81 1.13 -5.10 2.70
CA ASN A 81 1.48 -6.15 1.75
C ASN A 81 0.44 -7.29 1.70
N LEU A 82 -0.24 -7.57 2.81
CA LEU A 82 -1.38 -8.48 2.81
C LEU A 82 -2.53 -7.92 1.98
N LEU A 83 -2.92 -6.66 2.19
CA LEU A 83 -3.99 -6.02 1.42
C LEU A 83 -3.69 -5.97 -0.08
N LEU A 84 -2.45 -5.66 -0.45
CA LEU A 84 -2.00 -5.69 -1.86
C LEU A 84 -2.06 -7.10 -2.46
N ALA A 85 -1.80 -8.14 -1.67
CA ALA A 85 -1.92 -9.52 -2.13
C ALA A 85 -3.39 -9.95 -2.35
N LEU A 86 -4.36 -9.25 -1.76
CA LEU A 86 -5.80 -9.48 -1.96
C LEU A 86 -6.37 -8.68 -3.14
N HIS A 87 -5.62 -7.73 -3.70
CA HIS A 87 -6.05 -6.82 -4.77
C HIS A 87 -5.41 -7.17 -6.14
N GLN A 88 -5.37 -8.45 -6.50
CA GLN A 88 -4.90 -8.89 -7.83
C GLN A 88 -6.08 -9.34 -8.69
#